data_AF-A0A1M7S6N0-F1
#
_entry.id   AF-A0A1M7S6N0-F1
#
_cell.length_a   1.000
_cell.length_b   1.000
_cell.length_c   1.000
_cell.angle_alpha   90.00
_cell.angle_beta   90.00
_cell.angle_gamma   90.00
#
_symmetry.space_group_name_H-M   'P 1'
#
loop_
_entity.id
_entity.type
_entity.pdbx_description
1 polymer ?
#
loop_
_entity_poly.entity_id
_entity_poly.type
_entity_poly.pdbx_seq_one_letter_code
_entity_poly.pdbx_strand_id
1 'polypeptide(L)'
;MFACVKFKLVLMFVVLFCLAHTPNVLAHGIGYTRLTDQNVVSLEFNYSSSEPVSYASIKIYPPKGSGLVPEQEGTGGAGGGGQEIEFQNGRTDALGRFSFLPPVDGTWTVRLKDGQGHASEVVLEIKRMEENEKNVSAQVQETENNKNISPYKISFRIAIFGLSLFLNLMCLYYFISYIIKRKKT
;
A
#
# COMPACT_ATOMS: atom_id res chain seq x y z
N MET A 1 -8.99 11.61 -54.27
CA MET A 1 -10.08 11.10 -53.42
C MET A 1 -9.74 9.76 -52.73
N PHE A 2 -9.26 8.75 -53.47
CA PHE A 2 -8.95 7.40 -52.92
C PHE A 2 -7.89 7.34 -51.80
N ALA A 3 -6.88 8.21 -51.79
CA ALA A 3 -5.84 8.23 -50.75
C ALA A 3 -6.38 8.70 -49.37
N CYS A 4 -7.33 9.65 -49.37
CA CYS A 4 -7.93 10.18 -48.14
C CYS A 4 -8.88 9.16 -47.48
N VAL A 5 -9.57 8.35 -48.29
CA VAL A 5 -10.45 7.27 -47.80
C VAL A 5 -9.63 6.15 -47.15
N LYS A 6 -8.49 5.76 -47.75
CA LYS A 6 -7.59 4.73 -47.20
C LYS A 6 -6.97 5.16 -45.87
N PHE A 7 -6.60 6.44 -45.72
CA PHE A 7 -6.03 6.98 -44.48
C PHE A 7 -7.03 6.93 -43.30
N LYS A 8 -8.29 7.32 -43.55
CA LYS A 8 -9.36 7.27 -42.53
C LYS A 8 -9.68 5.84 -42.09
N LEU A 9 -9.64 4.88 -43.02
CA LEU A 9 -9.89 3.47 -42.74
C LEU A 9 -8.79 2.84 -41.86
N VAL A 10 -7.52 3.15 -42.13
CA VAL A 10 -6.39 2.71 -41.30
C VAL A 10 -6.49 3.31 -39.90
N LEU A 11 -6.79 4.61 -39.79
CA LEU A 11 -6.95 5.28 -38.50
C LEU A 11 -8.09 4.66 -37.67
N MET A 12 -9.22 4.34 -38.31
CA MET A 12 -10.35 3.67 -37.66
C MET A 12 -9.96 2.28 -37.12
N PHE A 13 -9.21 1.50 -37.89
CA PHE A 13 -8.73 0.18 -37.45
C PHE A 13 -7.75 0.28 -36.29
N VAL A 14 -6.86 1.29 -36.27
CA VAL A 14 -5.94 1.53 -35.14
C VAL A 14 -6.72 1.88 -33.87
N VAL A 15 -7.71 2.77 -33.97
CA VAL A 15 -8.55 3.16 -32.83
C VAL A 15 -9.35 1.97 -32.30
N LEU A 16 -9.96 1.16 -33.18
CA LEU A 16 -10.67 -0.06 -32.79
C LEU A 16 -9.74 -1.09 -32.16
N PHE A 17 -8.51 -1.21 -32.65
CA PHE A 17 -7.51 -2.11 -32.08
C PHE A 17 -7.07 -1.66 -30.68
N CYS A 18 -6.87 -0.36 -30.47
CA CYS A 18 -6.58 0.22 -29.15
C CYS A 18 -7.74 0.03 -28.16
N LEU A 19 -9.00 0.21 -28.61
CA LEU A 19 -10.19 -0.03 -27.79
C LEU A 19 -10.40 -1.51 -27.49
N ALA A 20 -10.03 -2.41 -28.40
CA ALA A 20 -10.12 -3.86 -28.19
C ALA A 20 -9.06 -4.41 -27.23
N HIS A 21 -8.06 -3.61 -26.86
CA HIS A 21 -6.95 -4.00 -25.98
C HIS A 21 -6.95 -3.18 -24.69
N THR A 22 -8.11 -3.02 -24.03
CA THR A 22 -8.13 -2.57 -22.63
C THR A 22 -7.54 -3.69 -21.77
N PRO A 23 -6.36 -3.52 -21.15
CA PRO A 23 -5.86 -4.50 -20.20
C PRO A 23 -6.84 -4.56 -19.03
N ASN A 24 -7.15 -5.77 -18.56
CA ASN A 24 -7.83 -5.94 -17.27
C ASN A 24 -6.89 -5.37 -16.20
N VAL A 25 -7.14 -4.14 -15.76
CA VAL A 25 -6.44 -3.55 -14.63
C VAL A 25 -6.89 -4.32 -13.40
N LEU A 26 -6.08 -5.29 -12.98
CA LEU A 26 -6.34 -6.08 -11.79
C LEU A 26 -6.02 -5.21 -10.57
N ALA A 27 -6.98 -4.37 -10.19
CA ALA A 27 -6.94 -3.73 -8.89
C ALA A 27 -6.97 -4.83 -7.83
N HIS A 28 -5.96 -4.89 -6.97
CA HIS A 28 -5.99 -5.81 -5.83
C HIS A 28 -7.07 -5.31 -4.87
N GLY A 29 -8.06 -6.15 -4.57
CA GLY A 29 -9.05 -5.84 -3.55
C GLY A 29 -8.40 -5.83 -2.17
N ILE A 30 -8.87 -4.93 -1.30
CA ILE A 30 -8.48 -4.89 0.11
C ILE A 30 -9.60 -5.56 0.91
N GLY A 31 -9.26 -6.56 1.72
CA GLY A 31 -10.18 -7.16 2.70
C GLY A 31 -10.03 -6.51 4.08
N TYR A 32 -10.99 -6.75 4.97
CA TYR A 32 -10.90 -6.33 6.36
C TYR A 32 -11.49 -7.39 7.29
N THR A 33 -10.92 -7.50 8.49
CA THR A 33 -11.51 -8.25 9.62
C THR A 33 -11.64 -7.29 10.77
N ARG A 34 -12.82 -7.26 11.41
CA ARG A 34 -13.04 -6.43 12.60
C ARG A 34 -12.46 -7.15 13.82
N LEU A 35 -11.59 -6.45 14.55
CA LEU A 35 -11.15 -6.87 15.87
C LEU A 35 -12.11 -6.27 16.92
N THR A 36 -12.71 -7.10 17.78
CA THR A 36 -13.73 -6.68 18.75
C THR A 36 -13.25 -6.72 20.20
N ASP A 37 -12.29 -7.60 20.53
CA ASP A 37 -11.90 -7.92 21.92
C ASP A 37 -10.40 -7.72 22.17
N GLN A 38 -9.79 -6.75 21.49
CA GLN A 38 -8.36 -6.46 21.60
C GLN A 38 -8.10 -5.28 22.55
N ASN A 39 -6.97 -5.31 23.25
CA ASN A 39 -6.51 -4.24 24.14
C ASN A 39 -6.06 -3.00 23.34
N VAL A 40 -7.01 -2.27 22.76
CA VAL A 40 -6.77 -1.03 22.03
C VAL A 40 -6.44 0.08 23.01
N VAL A 41 -5.29 0.72 22.83
CA VAL A 41 -4.93 1.92 23.58
C VAL A 41 -5.38 3.14 22.77
N SER A 42 -6.19 3.98 23.41
CA SER A 42 -6.70 5.22 22.82
C SER A 42 -6.27 6.41 23.66
N LEU A 43 -5.80 7.45 22.99
CA LEU A 43 -5.32 8.70 23.59
C LEU A 43 -6.14 9.85 23.01
N GLU A 44 -6.45 10.84 23.84
CA GLU A 44 -7.04 12.11 23.43
C GLU A 44 -6.08 13.24 23.83
N PHE A 45 -5.74 14.09 22.87
CA PHE A 45 -4.82 15.21 23.06
C PHE A 45 -5.59 16.52 22.95
N ASN A 46 -5.49 17.33 24.00
CA ASN A 46 -6.10 18.66 24.07
C ASN A 46 -5.02 19.70 24.40
N TYR A 47 -5.14 20.89 23.84
CA TYR A 47 -4.39 22.06 24.27
C TYR A 47 -4.78 22.46 25.69
N SER A 48 -3.98 23.28 26.36
CA SER A 48 -4.33 23.83 27.67
C SER A 48 -5.62 24.67 27.67
N SER A 49 -6.05 25.15 26.49
CA SER A 49 -7.33 25.80 26.24
C SER A 49 -8.52 24.84 26.16
N SER A 50 -8.32 23.53 26.36
CA SER A 50 -9.29 22.43 26.15
C SER A 50 -9.71 22.18 24.70
N GLU A 51 -9.12 22.88 23.73
CA GLU A 51 -9.33 22.62 22.30
C GLU A 51 -8.60 21.34 21.87
N PRO A 52 -9.19 20.50 21.01
CA PRO A 52 -8.55 19.27 20.55
C PRO A 52 -7.33 19.58 19.68
N VAL A 53 -6.29 18.77 19.83
CA VAL A 53 -5.10 18.81 18.99
C VAL A 53 -5.40 18.03 17.70
N SER A 54 -6.26 18.59 16.86
CA SER A 54 -6.81 17.93 15.68
C SER A 54 -5.78 17.77 14.57
N TYR A 55 -5.78 16.60 13.93
CA TYR A 55 -4.90 16.29 12.80
C TYR A 55 -3.41 16.55 13.07
N ALA A 56 -2.91 16.45 14.31
CA ALA A 56 -1.49 16.58 14.59
C ALA A 56 -0.74 15.29 14.24
N SER A 57 0.53 15.41 13.87
CA SER A 57 1.38 14.25 13.59
C SER A 57 1.66 13.49 14.87
N ILE A 58 1.51 12.17 14.83
CA ILE A 58 1.81 11.29 15.97
C ILE A 58 2.70 10.13 15.53
N LYS A 59 3.63 9.76 16.40
CA LYS A 59 4.58 8.66 16.23
C LYS A 59 4.59 7.81 17.49
N ILE A 60 4.48 6.50 17.32
CA ILE A 60 4.46 5.50 18.38
C ILE A 60 5.76 4.71 18.32
N TYR A 61 6.46 4.62 19.44
CA TYR A 61 7.71 3.89 19.59
C TYR A 61 7.51 2.71 20.54
N PRO A 62 7.97 1.50 20.15
CA PRO A 62 7.79 0.31 20.96
C PRO A 62 8.74 0.32 22.17
N PRO A 63 8.52 -0.58 23.14
CA PRO A 63 9.46 -0.77 24.23
C PRO A 63 10.84 -1.14 23.70
N LYS A 64 11.89 -0.57 24.31
CA LYS A 64 13.28 -0.89 23.98
C LYS A 64 13.55 -2.39 24.16
N GLY A 65 14.23 -3.00 23.19
CA GLY A 65 14.53 -4.44 23.24
C GLY A 65 13.32 -5.35 22.95
N SER A 66 12.17 -4.81 22.53
CA SER A 66 10.98 -5.62 22.19
C SER A 66 11.12 -6.46 20.92
N GLY A 67 12.11 -6.18 20.07
CA GLY A 67 12.30 -6.85 18.78
C GLY A 67 11.21 -6.55 17.74
N LEU A 68 10.23 -5.69 18.05
CA LEU A 68 9.14 -5.32 17.13
C LEU A 68 9.62 -4.51 15.93
N VAL A 69 10.81 -3.94 16.06
CA VAL A 69 11.42 -3.09 15.06
C VAL A 69 12.88 -3.51 14.95
N PRO A 70 13.41 -3.73 13.74
CA PRO A 70 14.80 -4.14 13.55
C PRO A 70 15.72 -3.19 14.31
N GLU A 71 16.48 -3.71 15.26
CA GLU A 71 17.55 -2.94 15.87
C GLU A 71 18.54 -2.63 14.76
N GLN A 72 18.67 -1.36 14.38
CA GLN A 72 19.59 -0.97 13.34
C GLN A 72 21.01 -1.06 13.90
N GLU A 73 21.62 -2.25 13.78
CA GLU A 73 23.03 -2.45 14.08
C GLU A 73 23.86 -1.50 13.22
N GLY A 74 24.41 -0.45 13.84
CA GLY A 74 25.45 0.39 13.24
C GLY A 74 24.98 1.70 12.59
N THR A 75 24.89 2.75 13.38
CA THR A 75 25.49 4.06 13.03
C THR A 75 26.05 4.71 14.29
N GLY A 76 27.07 4.08 14.86
CA GLY A 76 27.99 4.69 15.83
C GLY A 76 28.94 5.70 15.16
N GLY A 77 28.38 6.64 14.39
CA GLY A 77 29.10 7.82 13.91
C GLY A 77 29.10 8.89 15.00
N ALA A 78 30.24 9.53 15.23
CA ALA A 78 30.44 10.56 16.25
C ALA A 78 29.41 11.70 16.14
N GLY A 79 28.34 11.59 16.94
CA GLY A 79 27.14 12.41 16.87
C GLY A 79 25.95 11.59 17.36
N GLY A 80 25.99 11.16 18.63
CA GLY A 80 25.08 10.17 19.23
C GLY A 80 23.59 10.51 19.12
N GLY A 81 22.96 10.01 18.07
CA GLY A 81 21.52 10.05 17.86
C GLY A 81 21.11 8.85 17.01
N GLY A 82 21.11 7.65 17.58
CA GLY A 82 20.52 6.48 16.94
C GLY A 82 19.08 6.81 16.56
N GLN A 83 18.73 6.63 15.29
CA GLN A 83 17.39 6.89 14.79
C GLN A 83 16.44 5.87 15.43
N GLU A 84 15.62 6.32 16.38
CA GLU A 84 14.57 5.48 16.95
C GLU A 84 13.52 5.22 15.86
N ILE A 85 13.26 3.95 15.57
CA ILE A 85 12.35 3.55 14.50
C ILE A 85 10.94 3.42 15.08
N GLU A 86 9.98 4.06 14.42
CA GLU A 86 8.57 4.08 14.82
C GLU A 86 7.86 2.74 14.52
N PHE A 87 7.04 2.28 15.46
CA PHE A 87 6.15 1.13 15.30
C PHE A 87 4.92 1.50 14.47
N GLN A 88 4.35 2.68 14.71
CA GLN A 88 3.22 3.21 13.97
C GLN A 88 3.33 4.74 13.91
N ASN A 89 2.86 5.32 12.80
CA ASN A 89 2.73 6.76 12.63
C ASN A 89 1.34 7.10 12.10
N GLY A 90 0.95 8.37 12.22
CA GLY A 90 -0.29 8.86 11.64
C GLY A 90 -0.59 10.28 12.05
N ARG A 91 -1.90 10.60 12.06
CA ARG A 91 -2.43 11.87 12.55
C ARG A 91 -3.57 11.61 13.52
N THR A 92 -3.74 12.48 14.51
CA THR A 92 -4.95 12.48 15.33
C THR A 92 -6.19 12.77 14.48
N ASP A 93 -7.36 12.34 14.95
CA ASP A 93 -8.64 12.67 14.29
C ASP A 93 -9.07 14.12 14.57
N ALA A 94 -10.28 14.48 14.13
CA ALA A 94 -10.85 15.82 14.35
C ALA A 94 -11.03 16.17 15.84
N LEU A 95 -11.16 15.15 16.71
CA LEU A 95 -11.33 15.30 18.15
C LEU A 95 -10.01 15.13 18.91
N GLY A 96 -8.86 15.13 18.20
CA GLY A 96 -7.55 15.00 18.83
C GLY A 96 -7.23 13.57 19.29
N ARG A 97 -7.92 12.55 18.77
CA ARG A 97 -7.77 11.17 19.23
C ARG A 97 -6.86 10.35 18.33
N PHE A 98 -6.18 9.37 18.93
CA PHE A 98 -5.42 8.36 18.21
C PHE A 98 -5.48 7.03 18.93
N SER A 99 -5.63 5.94 18.17
CA SER A 99 -5.72 4.58 18.70
C SER A 99 -4.70 3.67 18.05
N PHE A 100 -4.07 2.82 18.86
CA PHE A 100 -3.16 1.78 18.38
C PHE A 100 -3.32 0.49 19.19
N LEU A 101 -2.85 -0.61 18.64
CA LEU A 101 -2.92 -1.93 19.24
C LEU A 101 -1.51 -2.46 19.52
N PRO A 102 -1.01 -2.37 20.77
CA PRO A 102 0.34 -2.81 21.11
C PRO A 102 0.45 -4.35 21.14
N PRO A 103 1.34 -4.96 20.34
CA PRO A 103 1.51 -6.42 20.31
C PRO A 103 2.44 -6.95 21.41
N VAL A 104 3.04 -6.10 22.23
CA VAL A 104 3.86 -6.47 23.39
C VAL A 104 3.62 -5.55 24.57
N ASP A 105 3.85 -6.09 25.75
CA ASP A 105 3.85 -5.34 27.00
C ASP A 105 5.12 -4.50 27.13
N GLY A 106 5.05 -3.45 27.95
CA GLY A 106 6.19 -2.63 28.32
C GLY A 106 5.94 -1.14 28.17
N THR A 107 7.02 -0.39 28.15
CA THR A 107 7.01 1.07 28.10
C THR A 107 6.97 1.56 26.66
N TRP A 108 5.81 2.08 26.25
CA TRP A 108 5.59 2.68 24.94
C TRP A 108 5.79 4.19 25.00
N THR A 109 6.39 4.77 23.97
CA THR A 109 6.57 6.23 23.86
C THR A 109 5.75 6.77 22.71
N VAL A 110 4.97 7.82 22.98
CA VAL A 110 4.11 8.47 22.01
C VAL A 110 4.55 9.91 21.86
N ARG A 111 4.95 10.30 20.65
CA ARG A 111 5.37 11.67 20.34
C ARG A 111 4.38 12.32 19.38
N LEU A 112 3.83 13.44 19.80
CA LEU A 112 2.92 14.27 19.02
C LEU A 112 3.59 15.59 18.64
N LYS A 113 3.36 16.05 17.41
CA LYS A 113 3.78 17.37 16.90
C LYS A 113 2.64 17.99 16.09
N ASP A 114 2.28 19.23 16.40
CA ASP A 114 1.19 19.93 15.72
C ASP A 114 1.62 20.75 14.48
N GLY A 115 2.93 20.80 14.21
CA GLY A 115 3.49 21.56 13.08
C GLY A 115 3.56 23.08 13.31
N GLN A 116 3.08 23.57 14.45
CA GLN A 116 3.12 24.99 14.85
C GLN A 116 4.19 25.26 15.91
N GLY A 117 5.00 24.26 16.23
CA GLY A 117 6.06 24.34 17.24
C GLY A 117 5.69 23.69 18.57
N HIS A 118 4.45 23.23 18.75
CA HIS A 118 4.08 22.47 19.94
C HIS A 118 4.39 20.98 19.73
N ALA A 119 4.92 20.37 20.79
CA ALA A 119 5.20 18.94 20.85
C ALA A 119 4.81 18.40 22.22
N SER A 120 4.35 17.15 22.25
CA SER A 120 4.06 16.42 23.47
C SER A 120 4.67 15.03 23.38
N GLU A 121 5.27 14.57 24.47
CA GLU A 121 5.79 13.22 24.61
C GLU A 121 5.10 12.55 25.80
N VAL A 122 4.49 11.38 25.55
CA VAL A 122 3.75 10.61 26.54
C VAL A 122 4.38 9.24 26.64
N VAL A 123 4.68 8.82 27.87
CA VAL A 123 5.23 7.50 28.17
C VAL A 123 4.14 6.68 28.84
N LEU A 124 3.83 5.53 28.26
CA LEU A 124 2.74 4.64 28.69
C LEU A 124 3.32 3.30 29.10
N GLU A 125 3.05 2.87 30.33
CA GLU A 125 3.28 1.48 30.75
C GLU A 125 2.05 0.65 30.38
N ILE A 126 2.20 -0.27 29.43
CA ILE A 126 1.11 -1.11 28.94
C ILE A 126 1.34 -2.54 29.39
N LYS A 127 0.33 -3.13 30.03
CA LYS A 127 0.24 -4.56 30.34
C LYS A 127 -1.02 -5.11 29.69
N ARG A 128 -0.88 -6.16 28.88
CA ARG A 128 -2.00 -6.87 28.30
C ARG A 128 -2.83 -7.48 29.43
N MET A 129 -4.12 -7.17 29.45
CA MET A 129 -5.05 -7.92 30.30
C MET A 129 -5.12 -9.34 29.76
N GLU A 130 -4.82 -10.33 30.59
CA GLU A 130 -5.02 -11.74 30.25
C GLU A 130 -6.49 -11.95 29.90
N GLU A 131 -6.76 -12.51 28.71
CA GLU A 131 -8.10 -12.96 28.34
C GLU A 131 -8.54 -14.03 29.36
N ASN A 132 -9.50 -13.70 30.22
CA ASN A 132 -10.25 -14.73 30.93
C ASN A 132 -11.04 -15.51 29.86
N GLU A 133 -10.65 -16.75 29.57
CA GLU A 133 -11.27 -17.66 28.59
C GLU A 133 -12.73 -18.08 28.93
N LYS A 134 -13.53 -17.26 29.61
CA LYS A 134 -14.90 -17.60 29.98
C LYS A 134 -15.91 -16.55 29.54
N ASN A 135 -16.70 -16.98 28.55
CA ASN A 135 -17.91 -16.37 28.01
C ASN A 135 -17.56 -15.20 27.08
N VAL A 136 -17.78 -15.28 25.77
CA VAL A 136 -19.12 -15.33 25.18
C VAL A 136 -19.13 -16.16 23.91
N SER A 137 -19.91 -17.24 23.93
CA SER A 137 -20.51 -17.82 22.74
C SER A 137 -21.44 -16.79 22.09
N ALA A 138 -20.90 -15.92 21.25
CA ALA A 138 -21.71 -15.10 20.36
C ALA A 138 -21.67 -15.76 19.00
N GLN A 139 -22.81 -16.35 18.61
CA GLN A 139 -23.00 -16.92 17.29
C GLN A 139 -22.70 -15.86 16.22
N VAL A 140 -21.72 -16.12 15.37
CA VAL A 140 -21.52 -15.40 14.11
C VAL A 140 -21.59 -16.43 12.99
N GLN A 141 -22.55 -16.21 12.09
CA GLN A 141 -22.76 -17.02 10.90
C GLN A 141 -21.49 -17.07 10.05
N GLU A 142 -21.04 -18.29 9.77
CA GLU A 142 -20.00 -18.57 8.78
C GLU A 142 -20.46 -18.10 7.40
N THR A 143 -19.67 -17.24 6.77
CA THR A 143 -19.64 -17.17 5.31
C THR A 143 -18.32 -17.77 4.87
N GLU A 144 -18.36 -19.06 4.54
CA GLU A 144 -17.27 -19.73 3.82
C GLU A 144 -16.93 -18.96 2.56
N ASN A 145 -15.63 -18.75 2.29
CA ASN A 145 -15.12 -18.74 0.92
C ASN A 145 -13.63 -19.05 0.91
N ASN A 146 -13.37 -20.35 0.87
CA ASN A 146 -12.12 -20.97 0.45
C ASN A 146 -11.64 -20.42 -0.89
N LYS A 147 -10.35 -20.09 -1.00
CA LYS A 147 -9.63 -20.22 -2.27
C LYS A 147 -8.12 -20.38 -2.06
N ASN A 148 -7.72 -21.65 -2.02
CA ASN A 148 -6.37 -22.15 -2.25
C ASN A 148 -5.66 -21.40 -3.40
N ILE A 149 -4.49 -20.84 -3.10
CA ILE A 149 -3.62 -20.16 -4.07
C ILE A 149 -2.79 -21.22 -4.79
N SER A 150 -3.11 -21.49 -6.05
CA SER A 150 -2.31 -22.37 -6.93
C SER A 150 -1.21 -21.58 -7.67
N PRO A 151 -0.02 -22.15 -7.90
CA PRO A 151 1.06 -21.46 -8.58
C PRO A 151 0.79 -21.27 -10.09
N TYR A 152 1.31 -20.16 -10.59
CA TYR A 152 1.04 -19.51 -11.87
C TYR A 152 1.19 -20.44 -13.10
N LYS A 153 0.07 -20.73 -13.79
CA LYS A 153 0.08 -21.30 -15.14
C LYS A 153 0.25 -20.17 -16.15
N ILE A 154 1.44 -20.05 -16.74
CA ILE A 154 1.67 -19.16 -17.89
C ILE A 154 0.68 -19.54 -18.98
N SER A 155 -0.27 -18.65 -19.23
CA SER A 155 -1.35 -18.89 -20.18
C SER A 155 -0.82 -18.75 -21.60
N PHE A 156 -1.06 -19.76 -22.44
CA PHE A 156 -0.69 -19.85 -23.87
C PHE A 156 -1.00 -18.58 -24.68
N ARG A 157 -2.00 -17.79 -24.23
CA ARG A 157 -2.41 -16.52 -24.83
C ARG A 157 -1.33 -15.44 -24.79
N ILE A 158 -0.47 -15.42 -23.76
CA ILE A 158 0.62 -14.44 -23.61
C ILE A 158 1.72 -14.69 -24.67
N ALA A 159 2.03 -15.97 -24.94
CA ALA A 159 3.02 -16.35 -25.93
C ALA A 159 2.58 -16.00 -27.37
N ILE A 160 1.30 -16.18 -27.69
CA ILE A 160 0.75 -15.87 -29.02
C ILE A 160 0.80 -14.36 -29.31
N PHE A 161 0.56 -13.51 -28.30
CA PHE A 161 0.64 -12.05 -28.45
C PHE A 161 2.06 -11.59 -28.78
N GLY A 162 3.07 -12.10 -28.06
CA GLY A 162 4.48 -11.78 -28.33
C GLY A 162 4.90 -12.16 -29.75
N LEU A 163 4.44 -13.31 -30.25
CA LEU A 163 4.75 -13.77 -31.60
C LEU A 163 4.10 -12.89 -32.69
N SER A 164 2.84 -12.48 -32.50
CA SER A 164 2.14 -11.59 -33.43
C SER A 164 2.79 -10.21 -33.52
N LEU A 165 3.23 -9.66 -32.39
CA LEU A 165 3.94 -8.37 -32.33
C LEU A 165 5.27 -8.46 -33.08
N PHE A 166 6.05 -9.51 -32.84
CA PHE A 166 7.36 -9.69 -33.46
C PHE A 166 7.27 -9.83 -34.99
N LEU A 167 6.32 -10.62 -35.49
CA LEU A 167 6.09 -10.80 -36.92
C LEU A 167 5.65 -9.50 -37.61
N ASN A 168 4.78 -8.70 -36.97
CA ASN A 168 4.37 -7.41 -37.50
C ASN A 168 5.53 -6.41 -37.58
N LEU A 169 6.41 -6.39 -36.57
CA LEU A 169 7.60 -5.53 -36.57
C LEU A 169 8.55 -5.90 -37.73
N MET A 170 8.73 -7.20 -37.98
CA MET A 170 9.56 -7.70 -39.08
C MET A 170 8.99 -7.36 -40.45
N CYS A 171 7.67 -7.50 -40.65
CA CYS A 171 7.01 -7.11 -41.88
C CYS A 171 7.14 -5.59 -42.14
N LEU A 172 6.96 -4.77 -41.11
CA LEU A 172 7.12 -3.32 -41.22
C LEU A 172 8.56 -2.94 -41.59
N TYR A 173 9.54 -3.56 -40.94
CA TYR A 173 10.95 -3.36 -41.25
C TYR A 173 11.29 -3.74 -42.70
N TYR A 174 10.78 -4.89 -43.16
CA TYR A 174 10.99 -5.34 -44.54
C TYR A 174 10.36 -4.39 -45.57
N PHE A 175 9.16 -3.89 -45.30
CA PHE A 175 8.45 -2.96 -46.18
C PHE A 175 9.18 -1.61 -46.30
N ILE A 176 9.66 -1.06 -45.17
CA ILE A 176 10.47 0.17 -45.17
C ILE A 176 11.76 -0.05 -45.96
N SER A 177 12.44 -1.17 -45.73
CA SER A 177 13.67 -1.54 -46.44
C SER A 177 13.45 -1.68 -47.95
N TYR A 178 12.32 -2.27 -48.36
CA TYR A 178 11.92 -2.41 -49.76
C TYR A 178 11.71 -1.06 -50.45
N ILE A 179 11.00 -0.11 -49.81
CA ILE A 179 10.78 1.23 -50.34
C ILE A 179 12.09 1.99 -50.52
N ILE A 180 13.00 1.90 -49.54
CA ILE A 180 14.30 2.58 -49.60
C ILE A 180 15.14 2.05 -50.77
N LYS A 181 15.13 0.72 -51.01
CA LYS A 181 15.88 0.11 -52.11
C LYS A 181 15.34 0.53 -53.48
N ARG A 182 14.02 0.63 -53.64
CA ARG A 182 13.37 1.01 -54.91
C ARG A 182 13.56 2.49 -55.27
N LYS A 183 13.88 3.36 -54.32
CA LYS A 183 14.18 4.78 -54.56
C LYS A 183 15.63 5.03 -55.00
N LYS A 184 16.50 4.04 -54.88
CA LYS A 184 17.93 4.11 -55.28
C LYS A 184 18.21 3.52 -56.66
N THR A 185 17.20 2.93 -57.30
CA THR A 185 17.18 2.47 -58.70
C THR A 185 16.29 3.39 -59.50
#